data_AF-A0A423S3D5-F1
#
_entry.id   AF-A0A423S3D5-F1
#
_cell.length_a   1.000
_cell.length_b   1.000
_cell.length_c   1.000
_cell.angle_alpha   90.00
_cell.angle_beta   90.00
_cell.angle_gamma   90.00
#
_symmetry.space_group_name_H-M   'P 1'
#
loop_
_entity.id
_entity.type
_entity.pdbx_description
1 polymer ?
#
loop_
_entity_poly.entity_id
_entity_poly.type
_entity_poly.pdbx_seq_one_letter_code
_entity_poly.pdbx_strand_id
1 'polypeptide(L)' 'MVAMTDEQRAELTRMAAAMRRIAQPVGPMHGLWDHIFDIEAVLAGREALLTKTPEEWIAFTRPTIKALGITTT' A
#
# COMPACT_ATOMS: atom_id res chain seq x y z
N MET A 1 -11.98 -8.04 -11.61
CA MET A 1 -10.82 -7.28 -11.11
C MET A 1 -10.10 -6.68 -12.30
N VAL A 2 -9.76 -5.40 -12.27
CA VAL A 2 -8.94 -4.75 -13.30
C VAL A 2 -7.55 -5.38 -13.27
N ALA A 3 -6.98 -5.70 -14.43
CA ALA A 3 -5.64 -6.25 -14.51
C ALA A 3 -4.61 -5.19 -14.09
N MET A 4 -3.80 -5.52 -13.07
CA MET A 4 -2.72 -4.65 -12.57
C MET A 4 -1.50 -4.77 -13.48
N THR A 5 -0.93 -3.65 -13.92
CA THR A 5 0.33 -3.66 -14.68
C THR A 5 1.52 -3.97 -13.79
N ASP A 6 2.63 -4.38 -14.39
CA ASP A 6 3.87 -4.65 -13.65
C ASP A 6 4.41 -3.39 -12.96
N GLU A 7 4.25 -2.21 -13.57
CA GLU A 7 4.63 -0.93 -12.97
C GLU A 7 3.77 -0.60 -11.75
N GLN A 8 2.46 -0.83 -11.84
CA GLN A 8 1.53 -0.60 -10.72
C GLN A 8 1.83 -1.56 -9.56
N ARG A 9 2.10 -2.83 -9.88
CA ARG A 9 2.51 -3.85 -8.91
C ARG A 9 3.79 -3.44 -8.21
N ALA A 10 4.81 -3.01 -8.96
CA ALA A 10 6.08 -2.57 -8.41
C ALA A 10 5.91 -1.33 -7.51
N GLU A 11 5.08 -0.37 -7.92
CA GLU A 11 4.78 0.83 -7.13
C GLU A 11 4.09 0.49 -5.81
N LEU A 12 3.00 -0.30 -5.84
CA LEU A 12 2.29 -0.71 -4.64
C LEU A 12 3.17 -1.54 -3.70
N THR A 13 4.05 -2.38 -4.26
CA THR A 13 5.04 -3.14 -3.47
C THR A 13 6.01 -2.20 -2.74
N ARG A 14 6.55 -1.17 -3.43
CA ARG A 14 7.42 -0.17 -2.79
C ARG A 14 6.68 0.61 -1.71
N MET A 15 5.43 1.01 -1.96
CA MET A 15 4.60 1.74 -1.00
C MET A 15 4.29 0.90 0.25
N ALA A 16 3.91 -0.36 0.10
CA ALA A 16 3.65 -1.25 1.23
C ALA A 16 4.91 -1.45 2.09
N ALA A 17 6.07 -1.68 1.46
CA ALA A 17 7.35 -1.82 2.17
C ALA A 17 7.74 -0.53 2.92
N ALA A 18 7.54 0.63 2.30
CA ALA A 18 7.73 1.95 2.89
C ALA A 18 6.87 2.16 4.14
N MET A 19 5.56 1.90 4.05
CA MET A 19 4.65 2.04 5.19
C MET A 19 4.99 1.06 6.31
N ARG A 20 5.39 -0.18 5.97
CA ARG A 20 5.77 -1.20 6.95
C ARG A 20 6.98 -0.80 7.79
N ARG A 21 7.98 -0.11 7.21
CA ARG A 21 9.13 0.42 7.94
C ARG A 21 8.73 1.44 9.02
N ILE A 22 7.68 2.22 8.79
CA ILE A 22 7.14 3.18 9.76
C ILE A 22 6.24 2.49 10.79
N ALA A 23 5.39 1.56 10.35
CA ALA A 23 4.43 0.89 11.22
C ALA A 23 5.10 -0.12 12.17
N GLN A 24 6.19 -0.76 11.75
CA GLN A 24 6.85 -1.83 12.52
C GLN A 24 7.31 -1.42 13.92
N PRO A 25 8.03 -0.29 14.12
CA PRO A 25 8.50 0.12 15.45
C PRO A 25 7.36 0.39 16.46
N VAL A 26 6.20 0.84 15.98
CA VAL A 26 5.00 1.09 16.81
C VAL A 26 4.21 -0.20 17.04
N GLY A 27 4.36 -1.18 16.16
CA GLY A 27 3.64 -2.45 16.23
C GLY A 27 2.20 -2.35 15.73
N PRO A 28 1.35 -3.35 16.03
CA PRO A 28 0.04 -3.53 15.41
C PRO A 28 -0.97 -2.40 15.69
N MET A 29 -0.69 -1.55 16.68
CA MET A 29 -1.52 -0.38 16.99
C MET A 29 -1.34 0.78 16.00
N HIS A 30 -0.36 0.72 15.10
CA HIS A 30 -0.18 1.76 14.09
C HIS A 30 -1.31 1.72 13.06
N GLY A 31 -2.01 2.83 12.84
CA GLY A 31 -3.11 2.93 11.86
C GLY A 31 -2.74 2.73 10.39
N LEU A 32 -1.50 2.35 10.07
CA LEU A 32 -1.08 1.99 8.71
C LEU A 32 -1.24 0.50 8.43
N TRP A 33 -1.41 -0.34 9.46
CA TRP A 33 -1.49 -1.78 9.27
C TRP A 33 -2.68 -2.21 8.42
N ASP A 34 -3.84 -1.58 8.61
CA ASP A 34 -5.02 -1.84 7.79
C ASP A 34 -4.74 -1.56 6.30
N HIS A 35 -4.08 -0.42 6.02
CA HIS A 35 -3.70 -0.05 4.65
C HIS A 35 -2.64 -0.99 4.07
N ILE A 36 -1.66 -1.42 4.87
CA ILE A 36 -0.62 -2.37 4.45
C ILE A 36 -1.26 -3.70 4.08
N PHE A 37 -2.17 -4.22 4.91
CA PHE A 37 -2.82 -5.50 4.67
C PHE A 37 -3.72 -5.48 3.43
N ASP A 38 -4.45 -4.40 3.20
CA ASP A 38 -5.25 -4.26 1.99
C ASP A 38 -4.38 -4.25 0.72
N ILE A 39 -3.27 -3.50 0.71
CA ILE A 39 -2.35 -3.49 -0.43
C ILE A 39 -1.71 -4.87 -0.63
N GLU A 40 -1.29 -5.53 0.44
CA GLU A 40 -0.73 -6.89 0.37
C GLU A 40 -1.77 -7.91 -0.14
N ALA A 41 -3.05 -7.76 0.22
CA ALA A 41 -4.13 -8.59 -0.31
C ALA A 41 -4.32 -8.38 -1.82
N VAL A 42 -4.36 -7.13 -2.27
CA VAL A 42 -4.47 -6.76 -3.70
C VAL A 42 -3.30 -7.31 -4.50
N LEU A 43 -2.07 -7.17 -4.00
CA LEU A 43 -0.86 -7.71 -4.64
C LEU A 43 -0.90 -9.23 -4.77
N ALA A 44 -1.48 -9.92 -3.78
CA ALA A 44 -1.67 -11.37 -3.77
C ALA A 44 -2.89 -11.85 -4.58
N GLY A 45 -3.66 -10.94 -5.19
CA GLY A 45 -4.91 -11.28 -5.90
C GLY A 45 -6.02 -11.76 -4.96
N ARG A 46 -5.95 -11.39 -3.68
CA ARG A 46 -6.98 -11.66 -2.66
C ARG A 46 -7.92 -10.48 -2.52
N GLU A 47 -9.07 -10.72 -1.92
CA GLU A 47 -10.03 -9.68 -1.59
C GLU A 47 -9.47 -8.78 -0.47
N ALA A 48 -9.52 -7.47 -0.69
CA ALA A 48 -9.18 -6.44 0.28
C ALA A 48 -10.47 -5.85 0.87
N LEU A 49 -10.38 -5.22 2.05
CA LEU A 49 -11.52 -4.56 2.68
C LEU A 49 -12.02 -3.39 1.84
N LEU A 50 -11.08 -2.64 1.24
CA LEU A 50 -11.39 -1.59 0.29
C LEU A 50 -11.30 -2.11 -1.15
N THR A 51 -12.46 -2.20 -1.79
CA THR A 51 -12.56 -2.53 -3.21
C THR A 51 -12.18 -1.31 -4.06
N LYS A 52 -10.92 -1.25 -4.49
CA LYS A 52 -10.36 -0.19 -5.35
C LYS A 52 -9.59 -0.78 -6.53
N THR A 53 -9.53 -0.06 -7.65
CA THR A 53 -8.61 -0.42 -8.75
C THR A 53 -7.16 -0.17 -8.34
N PRO A 54 -6.17 -0.77 -9.05
CA PRO A 54 -4.76 -0.46 -8.80
C PRO A 54 -4.42 1.03 -8.88
N GLU A 55 -5.00 1.77 -9.84
CA GLU A 55 -4.81 3.22 -9.95
C GLU A 55 -5.36 3.97 -8.74
N GLU A 56 -6.54 3.59 -8.28
CA GLU A 56 -7.18 4.19 -7.10
C GLU A 56 -6.38 3.93 -5.82
N TRP A 57 -5.78 2.74 -5.69
CA TRP A 57 -4.85 2.44 -4.61
C TRP A 57 -3.63 3.35 -4.63
N ILE A 58 -2.99 3.50 -5.78
CA ILE A 58 -1.82 4.38 -5.94
C ILE A 58 -2.20 5.84 -5.59
N ALA A 59 -3.33 6.33 -6.12
CA ALA A 59 -3.82 7.67 -5.85
C ALA A 59 -4.15 7.90 -4.36
N PHE A 60 -4.68 6.88 -3.68
CA PHE A 60 -5.01 6.92 -2.26
C PHE A 60 -3.76 6.85 -1.36
N THR A 61 -2.78 6.02 -1.70
CA THR A 61 -1.60 5.77 -0.86
C THR A 61 -0.51 6.83 -1.03
N ARG A 62 -0.39 7.42 -2.22
CA ARG A 62 0.67 8.39 -2.55
C ARG A 62 0.70 9.63 -1.63
N PRO A 63 -0.44 10.28 -1.28
CA PRO A 63 -0.44 11.39 -0.31
C PRO A 63 0.08 10.98 1.07
N THR A 64 -0.27 9.77 1.52
CA THR A 64 0.18 9.22 2.82
C THR A 64 1.69 9.02 2.84
N ILE A 65 2.25 8.40 1.79
CA ILE A 65 3.70 8.23 1.61
C ILE A 65 4.42 9.58 1.66
N LYS A 66 3.87 10.59 0.95
CA LYS A 66 4.41 11.95 0.93
C LYS A 66 4.33 12.65 2.29
N ALA A 67 3.20 12.54 2.98
CA ALA A 67 2.98 13.15 4.30
C ALA A 67 3.92 12.57 5.37
N LEU A 68 4.26 11.29 5.23
CA LEU A 68 5.19 10.60 6.12
C LEU A 68 6.66 10.80 5.74
N GLY A 69 6.96 11.60 4.70
CA GLY A 69 8.31 11.88 4.24
C GLY A 69 9.05 10.65 3.71
N ILE A 70 8.34 9.60 3.29
CA ILE A 70 8.96 8.36 2.85
C ILE A 70 9.48 8.51 1.41
N THR A 71 10.78 8.28 1.23
CA THR A 71 11.40 8.16 -0.09
C THR A 71 11.21 6.74 -0.61
N THR A 72 10.45 6.58 -1.69
CA THR A 72 10.31 5.32 -2.42
C THR A 72 11.44 5.20 -3.45
N THR A 73 12.69 5.11 -2.97
CA THR A 73 13.88 4.94 -3.82
C THR A 73 13.99 3.52 -4.35
#